data_AF-A0A238J5B6-F1
#
_entry.id   AF-A0A238J5B6-F1
#
_cell.length_a   1.000
_cell.length_b   1.000
_cell.length_c   1.000
_cell.angle_alpha   90.00
_cell.angle_beta   90.00
_cell.angle_gamma   90.00
#
_symmetry.space_group_name_H-M   'P 1'
#
loop_
_entity.id
_entity.type
_entity.pdbx_description
1 polymer ?
#
loop_
_entity_poly.entity_id
_entity_poly.type
_entity_poly.pdbx_seq_one_letter_code
_entity_poly.pdbx_strand_id
1 'polypeptide(L)'
;MGRLRFPLTTTANGKAALAELSETSARALISVELGSEDRTNALLDELRRIRDGEIATDLGEHSEEICALGFSVLGPNNEIAAISVPVPSSRFYRIRADLTKKLNRIRDTETPKS
;
A
#
# COMPACT_ATOMS: atom_id res chain seq x y z
N MET A 1 -14.25 -17.25 14.82
CA MET A 1 -13.97 -16.72 13.46
C MET A 1 -12.69 -15.89 13.55
N GLY A 2 -11.56 -16.38 13.05
CA GLY A 2 -10.30 -15.64 13.08
C GLY A 2 -10.37 -14.46 12.10
N ARG A 3 -10.19 -13.23 12.61
CA ARG A 3 -10.13 -12.04 11.76
C ARG A 3 -8.79 -12.06 11.04
N LEU A 4 -8.79 -12.26 9.71
CA LEU A 4 -7.61 -12.07 8.88
C LEU A 4 -7.16 -10.60 9.06
N ARG A 5 -6.00 -10.39 9.68
CA ARG A 5 -5.37 -9.09 9.80
C ARG A 5 -4.11 -9.12 8.94
N PHE A 6 -4.08 -8.23 7.95
CA PHE A 6 -2.92 -8.03 7.11
C PHE A 6 -1.98 -7.00 7.78
N PRO A 7 -0.67 -7.24 7.81
CA PRO A 7 0.30 -6.27 8.36
C PRO A 7 0.28 -4.95 7.57
N LEU A 8 0.46 -3.82 8.24
CA LEU A 8 0.45 -2.51 7.58
C LEU A 8 1.72 -2.27 6.77
N THR A 9 2.84 -2.86 7.20
CA THR A 9 4.17 -2.49 6.71
C THR A 9 4.69 -3.34 5.57
N THR A 10 4.08 -4.50 5.32
CA THR A 10 4.52 -5.46 4.30
C THR A 10 3.48 -5.77 3.23
N THR A 11 2.26 -5.25 3.35
CA THR A 11 1.20 -5.48 2.35
C THR A 11 0.90 -4.22 1.56
N ALA A 12 0.57 -4.36 0.27
CA ALA A 12 0.28 -3.22 -0.60
C ALA A 12 -0.90 -2.36 -0.10
N ASN A 13 -1.98 -2.99 0.38
CA ASN A 13 -3.11 -2.26 0.96
C ASN A 13 -2.76 -1.61 2.31
N GLY A 14 -1.93 -2.26 3.13
CA GLY A 14 -1.41 -1.68 4.36
C GLY A 14 -0.60 -0.40 4.11
N LYS A 15 0.34 -0.47 3.17
CA LYS A 15 1.17 0.69 2.77
C LYS A 15 0.32 1.80 2.15
N ALA A 16 -0.64 1.46 1.29
CA ALA A 16 -1.58 2.44 0.74
C ALA A 16 -2.38 3.15 1.84
N ALA A 17 -2.91 2.42 2.82
CA ALA A 17 -3.63 3.01 3.93
C ALA A 17 -2.74 3.90 4.82
N LEU A 18 -1.49 3.48 5.08
CA LEU A 18 -0.51 4.29 5.82
C LEU A 18 -0.15 5.59 5.09
N ALA A 19 -0.16 5.60 3.76
CA ALA A 19 0.15 6.79 2.96
C ALA A 19 -0.90 7.90 3.17
N GLU A 20 -2.16 7.57 3.44
CA GLU A 20 -3.21 8.56 3.74
C GLU A 20 -3.06 9.21 5.13
N LEU A 21 -2.27 8.60 6.02
CA LEU A 21 -2.03 9.16 7.35
C LEU A 21 -0.94 10.24 7.29
N SER A 22 -1.02 11.18 8.25
CA SER A 22 0.09 12.09 8.52
C SER A 22 1.37 11.31 8.84
N GLU A 23 2.52 11.89 8.53
CA GLU A 23 3.82 11.23 8.75
C GLU A 23 3.99 10.80 10.22
N THR A 24 3.54 11.62 11.18
CA THR A 24 3.59 11.32 12.61
C THR A 24 2.75 10.07 12.95
N SER A 25 1.51 10.00 12.48
CA SER A 25 0.62 8.86 12.74
C SER A 25 1.13 7.58 12.07
N ALA A 26 1.59 7.68 10.82
CA ALA A 26 2.19 6.56 10.10
C ALA A 26 3.44 6.05 10.83
N ARG A 27 4.36 6.94 11.23
CA ARG A 27 5.58 6.59 11.97
C ARG A 27 5.27 5.83 13.26
N ALA A 28 4.28 6.29 14.03
CA ALA A 28 3.89 5.62 15.26
C ALA A 28 3.48 4.16 15.01
N LEU A 29 2.64 3.91 14.01
CA LEU A 29 2.19 2.55 13.64
C LEU A 29 3.33 1.68 13.09
N ILE A 30 4.14 2.23 12.18
CA ILE A 30 5.26 1.51 11.56
C ILE A 30 6.30 1.10 12.61
N SER A 31 6.64 2.02 13.53
CA SER A 31 7.63 1.76 14.58
C SER A 31 7.20 0.64 15.51
N VAL A 32 5.90 0.51 15.80
CA VAL A 32 5.34 -0.59 16.61
C VAL A 32 5.42 -1.92 15.88
N GLU A 33 5.14 -1.95 14.57
CA GLU A 33 5.12 -3.19 13.79
C GLU A 33 6.54 -3.68 13.42
N LEU A 34 7.45 -2.76 13.09
CA LEU A 34 8.82 -3.09 12.67
C LEU A 34 9.83 -3.08 13.81
N GLY A 35 9.65 -2.29 14.87
CA GLY A 35 10.62 -2.19 15.98
C GLY A 35 12.03 -1.77 15.56
N SER A 36 12.20 -1.07 14.44
CA SER A 36 13.50 -0.68 13.87
C SER A 36 13.41 0.68 13.22
N GLU A 37 14.28 1.60 13.63
CA GLU A 37 14.30 2.98 13.13
C GLU A 37 14.68 3.06 11.66
N ASP A 38 15.73 2.35 11.22
CA ASP A 38 16.15 2.32 9.82
C ASP A 38 15.04 1.82 8.89
N ARG A 39 14.38 0.71 9.26
CA ARG A 39 13.26 0.16 8.48
C ARG A 39 12.05 1.09 8.50
N THR A 40 11.82 1.78 9.61
CA THR A 40 10.75 2.78 9.72
C THR A 40 11.00 3.95 8.78
N ASN A 41 12.22 4.50 8.77
CA ASN A 41 12.58 5.61 7.90
C ASN A 41 12.51 5.21 6.41
N ALA A 42 13.00 4.02 6.07
CA ALA A 42 12.91 3.48 4.71
C ALA A 42 11.45 3.35 4.22
N LEU A 43 10.56 2.83 5.07
CA LEU A 43 9.15 2.73 4.73
C LEU A 43 8.48 4.11 4.63
N LEU A 44 8.82 5.06 5.51
CA LEU A 44 8.30 6.43 5.41
C LEU A 44 8.69 7.11 4.10
N ASP A 45 9.90 6.86 3.59
CA ASP A 45 10.32 7.34 2.27
C ASP A 45 9.55 6.68 1.13
N GLU A 46 9.21 5.39 1.25
CA GLU A 46 8.28 4.73 0.32
C GLU A 46 6.88 5.34 0.36
N LEU A 47 6.33 5.59 1.56
CA LEU A 47 5.02 6.21 1.72
C LEU A 47 4.95 7.62 1.12
N ARG A 48 6.05 8.38 1.12
CA ARG A 48 6.10 9.70 0.44
C ARG A 48 5.85 9.55 -1.05
N ARG A 49 6.48 8.58 -1.72
CA ARG A 49 6.24 8.33 -3.16
C ARG A 49 4.82 7.85 -3.43
N ILE A 50 4.26 7.02 -2.55
CA ILE A 50 2.87 6.57 -2.67
C ILE A 50 1.89 7.76 -2.56
N ARG A 51 2.13 8.69 -1.62
CA ARG A 51 1.37 9.95 -1.52
C ARG A 51 1.47 10.79 -2.79
N ASP A 52 2.64 10.80 -3.44
CA ASP A 52 2.88 11.50 -4.70
C ASP A 52 2.27 10.78 -5.92
N GLY A 53 1.54 9.67 -5.70
CA GLY A 53 0.78 8.98 -6.72
C GLY A 53 1.40 7.66 -7.21
N GLU A 54 2.49 7.19 -6.61
CA GLU A 54 2.99 5.83 -6.84
C GLU A 54 1.98 4.79 -6.33
N ILE A 55 1.86 3.66 -7.04
CA ILE A 55 1.06 2.52 -6.58
C ILE A 55 1.82 1.78 -5.48
N ALA A 56 1.17 1.56 -4.34
CA ALA A 56 1.74 0.79 -3.25
C ALA A 56 2.02 -0.64 -3.70
N THR A 57 3.18 -1.18 -3.31
CA THR A 57 3.64 -2.49 -3.78
C THR A 57 4.07 -3.36 -2.60
N ASP A 58 3.74 -4.64 -2.69
CA ASP A 58 4.34 -5.73 -1.92
C ASP A 58 5.05 -6.64 -2.93
N LEU A 59 6.38 -6.79 -2.82
CA LEU A 59 7.19 -7.62 -3.71
C LEU A 59 7.52 -8.99 -3.09
N GLY A 60 6.64 -9.49 -2.21
CA GLY A 60 6.85 -10.72 -1.44
C GLY A 60 7.35 -10.46 -0.02
N GLU A 61 7.20 -9.23 0.48
CA GLU A 61 7.60 -8.87 1.84
C GLU A 61 6.68 -9.49 2.88
N HIS A 62 5.39 -9.63 2.56
CA HIS A 62 4.44 -10.32 3.42
C HIS A 62 4.49 -11.85 3.23
N SER A 63 4.65 -12.31 2.00
CA SER A 63 4.72 -13.72 1.63
C SER A 63 5.44 -13.88 0.29
N GLU A 64 6.58 -14.59 0.27
CA GLU A 64 7.47 -14.67 -0.91
C GLU A 64 6.76 -15.12 -2.21
N GLU A 65 5.72 -15.95 -2.10
CA GLU A 65 4.96 -16.50 -3.22
C GLU A 65 3.97 -15.49 -3.86
N ILE A 66 3.70 -14.38 -3.18
CA ILE A 66 2.67 -13.40 -3.55
C ILE A 66 3.29 -12.01 -3.59
N CYS A 67 3.15 -11.34 -4.73
CA CYS A 67 3.33 -9.91 -4.83
C CYS A 67 1.94 -9.24 -4.91
N ALA A 68 1.83 -7.96 -4.55
CA ALA A 68 0.60 -7.21 -4.70
C ALA A 68 0.86 -5.77 -5.15
N LEU A 69 -0.12 -5.21 -5.86
CA LEU A 69 -0.21 -3.78 -6.14
C LEU A 69 -1.51 -3.24 -5.53
N GLY A 70 -1.47 -2.03 -4.97
CA GLY A 70 -2.63 -1.43 -4.34
C GLY A 70 -2.60 0.09 -4.26
N PHE A 71 -3.76 0.65 -3.95
CA PHE A 71 -3.97 2.08 -3.75
C PHE A 71 -5.08 2.31 -2.73
N SER A 72 -5.13 3.51 -2.18
CA SER A 72 -6.13 3.97 -1.23
C SER A 72 -7.18 4.84 -1.92
N VAL A 73 -8.38 4.85 -1.34
CA VAL A 73 -9.47 5.76 -1.67
C VAL A 73 -9.89 6.43 -0.38
N LEU A 74 -9.95 7.77 -0.40
CA LEU A 74 -10.51 8.56 0.67
C LEU A 74 -11.99 8.79 0.43
N GLY A 75 -12.81 8.39 1.39
CA GLY A 75 -14.23 8.71 1.37
C GLY A 75 -14.52 10.13 1.89
N PRO A 76 -15.77 10.59 1.77
CA PRO A 76 -16.18 11.96 2.09
C PRO A 76 -15.95 12.39 3.55
N ASN A 77 -15.78 11.46 4.49
CA ASN A 77 -15.52 11.75 5.90
C ASN A 77 -14.10 11.34 6.32
N ASN A 78 -13.15 11.34 5.39
CA ASN A 78 -11.77 10.87 5.58
C ASN A 78 -11.68 9.40 6.01
N GLU A 79 -12.68 8.57 5.69
CA GLU A 79 -12.51 7.12 5.79
C GLU A 79 -11.49 6.64 4.77
N ILE A 80 -10.57 5.79 5.22
CA ILE A 80 -9.53 5.21 4.36
C ILE A 80 -9.98 3.81 3.96
N ALA A 81 -10.27 3.64 2.67
CA ALA A 81 -10.37 2.34 2.05
C ALA A 81 -9.09 2.05 1.25
N ALA A 82 -8.67 0.79 1.18
CA ALA A 82 -7.53 0.38 0.36
C ALA A 82 -7.87 -0.86 -0.47
N ILE A 83 -7.53 -0.80 -1.74
CA ILE A 83 -7.76 -1.84 -2.74
C ILE A 83 -6.40 -2.41 -3.13
N SER A 84 -6.28 -3.74 -3.18
CA SER A 84 -5.07 -4.38 -3.70
C SER A 84 -5.39 -5.64 -4.49
N VAL A 85 -4.51 -5.97 -5.44
CA VAL A 85 -4.61 -7.17 -6.28
C VAL A 85 -3.38 -8.03 -6.01
N PRO A 86 -3.54 -9.17 -5.30
CA PRO A 86 -2.46 -10.14 -5.15
C PRO A 86 -2.24 -10.90 -6.45
N VAL A 87 -0.98 -11.20 -6.74
CA VAL A 87 -0.52 -11.88 -7.94
C VAL A 87 0.57 -12.87 -7.54
N PRO A 88 0.54 -14.13 -8.02
CA PRO A 88 1.66 -15.03 -7.82
C PRO A 88 2.97 -14.43 -8.32
N SER A 89 4.02 -14.47 -7.50
CA SER A 89 5.33 -13.84 -7.80
C SER A 89 5.90 -14.29 -9.16
N SER A 90 5.63 -15.54 -9.56
CA SER A 90 6.01 -16.12 -10.86
C SER A 90 5.42 -15.40 -12.09
N ARG A 91 4.32 -14.65 -11.92
CA ARG A 91 3.66 -13.89 -12.99
C ARG A 91 3.76 -12.38 -12.82
N PHE A 92 4.11 -11.92 -11.63
CA PHE A 92 4.03 -10.51 -11.24
C PHE A 92 4.78 -9.59 -12.20
N TYR A 93 6.08 -9.82 -12.39
CA TYR A 93 6.92 -8.93 -13.21
C TYR A 93 6.46 -8.82 -14.67
N ARG A 94 5.86 -9.89 -15.22
CA ARG A 94 5.31 -9.88 -16.59
C ARG A 94 4.07 -9.01 -16.72
N ILE A 95 3.27 -8.86 -15.66
CA ILE A 95 1.99 -8.13 -15.72
C ILE A 95 2.01 -6.80 -14.96
N ARG A 96 3.08 -6.50 -14.22
CA ARG A 96 3.19 -5.35 -13.32
C ARG A 96 2.81 -4.04 -14.03
N ALA A 97 3.41 -3.75 -15.17
CA ALA A 97 3.17 -2.50 -15.89
C ALA A 97 1.69 -2.34 -16.31
N ASP A 98 1.10 -3.39 -16.88
CA ASP A 98 -0.31 -3.38 -17.30
C ASP A 98 -1.26 -3.27 -16.10
N LEU A 99 -0.95 -3.96 -15.00
CA LEU A 99 -1.74 -3.93 -13.77
C LEU A 99 -1.66 -2.55 -13.10
N THR A 100 -0.47 -1.96 -12.99
CA THR A 100 -0.27 -0.59 -12.50
C THR A 100 -1.10 0.40 -13.32
N LYS A 101 -1.07 0.32 -14.66
CA LYS A 101 -1.85 1.20 -15.53
C LYS A 101 -3.36 1.06 -15.30
N LYS A 102 -3.85 -0.18 -15.14
CA LYS A 102 -5.28 -0.43 -14.84
C LYS A 102 -5.68 0.10 -13.47
N LEU A 103 -4.86 -0.12 -12.44
CA LEU A 103 -5.14 0.36 -11.09
C LEU A 103 -5.12 1.89 -11.02
N ASN A 104 -4.16 2.55 -11.69
CA ASN A 104 -4.16 4.01 -11.79
C ASN A 104 -5.46 4.54 -12.40
N ARG A 105 -5.92 3.92 -13.50
CA ARG A 105 -7.19 4.32 -14.12
C ARG A 105 -8.38 4.19 -13.17
N ILE A 106 -8.42 3.13 -12.35
CA ILE A 106 -9.48 2.92 -11.36
C ILE A 106 -9.35 3.95 -10.24
N ARG A 107 -8.15 4.18 -9.70
CA ARG A 107 -7.90 5.21 -8.68
C ARG A 107 -8.41 6.57 -9.12
N ASP A 108 -8.09 6.96 -10.35
CA ASP A 108 -8.48 8.26 -10.90
C ASP A 108 -10.00 8.40 -11.09
N THR A 109 -10.74 7.29 -11.24
CA THR A 109 -12.21 7.32 -11.28
C THR A 109 -12.85 7.34 -9.89
N GLU A 110 -12.25 6.64 -8.92
CA GLU A 110 -12.77 6.53 -7.55
C GLU A 110 -12.34 7.70 -6.65
N THR A 111 -11.33 8.47 -7.07
CA THR A 111 -10.79 9.62 -6.34
C THR A 111 -10.87 10.86 -7.24
N PRO A 112 -12.02 11.54 -7.32
CA PRO A 112 -12.14 12.73 -8.14
C PRO A 112 -11.15 13.79 -7.64
N LYS A 113 -10.21 14.18 -8.51
CA LYS A 113 -9.34 15.33 -8.22
C LYS A 113 -10.23 16.56 -8.03
N SER A 114 -10.12 17.19 -6.87
CA SER A 114 -10.78 18.46 -6.53
C SER A 114 -10.36 19.58 -7.47
#